data_AF-A0A950HK61-F1
#
_entry.id   AF-A0A950HK61-F1
#
_cell.length_a   1.000
_cell.length_b   1.000
_cell.length_c   1.000
_cell.angle_alpha   90.00
_cell.angle_beta   90.00
_cell.angle_gamma   90.00
#
_symmetry.space_group_name_H-M   'P 1'
#
loop_
_entity.id
_entity.type
_entity.pdbx_description
1 polymer ?
#
loop_
_entity_poly.entity_id
_entity_poly.type
_entity_poly.pdbx_seq_one_letter_code
_entity_poly.pdbx_strand_id
1 'polypeptide(L)' 'MAALPTTAMGGSRPGEAGAYSVLILIAAYCAIPFLWVLIASLDSAPSQFLAWPRGWTLDNYIGIFTRQEGLRWVL' A
#
# COMPACT_ATOMS: atom_id res chain seq x y z
N MET A 1 -23.40 -22.84 -44.92
CA MET A 1 -22.32 -22.97 -43.92
C MET A 1 -21.59 -21.63 -43.86
N ALA A 2 -21.94 -20.76 -42.91
CA ALA A 2 -21.26 -19.48 -42.71
C ALA A 2 -20.04 -19.72 -41.79
N ALA A 3 -18.86 -19.27 -42.23
CA ALA A 3 -17.64 -19.35 -41.43
C ALA A 3 -17.75 -18.38 -40.24
N LEU A 4 -17.45 -18.88 -39.03
CA LEU A 4 -17.39 -18.10 -37.80
C LEU A 4 -16.22 -17.10 -37.88
N PRO A 5 -16.40 -15.84 -37.44
CA PRO A 5 -15.28 -14.91 -37.35
C PRO A 5 -14.26 -15.44 -36.36
N THR A 6 -13.06 -15.72 -36.86
CA THR A 6 -11.87 -15.99 -36.05
C THR A 6 -11.70 -14.83 -35.08
N THR A 7 -11.78 -15.12 -33.79
CA THR A 7 -11.47 -14.22 -32.70
C THR A 7 -10.14 -13.53 -32.97
N ALA A 8 -10.19 -12.23 -33.25
CA ALA A 8 -9.00 -11.40 -33.35
C ALA A 8 -8.29 -11.44 -31.99
N MET A 9 -7.17 -12.15 -31.94
CA MET A 9 -6.26 -12.13 -30.80
C MET A 9 -5.81 -10.67 -30.66
N GLY A 10 -6.32 -10.00 -29.62
CA GLY A 10 -6.02 -8.60 -29.32
C GLY A 10 -4.53 -8.46 -29.02
N GLY A 11 -3.75 -8.16 -30.06
CA GLY A 11 -2.35 -7.79 -29.90
C GLY A 11 -2.29 -6.48 -29.12
N SER A 12 -1.71 -6.52 -27.92
CA SER A 12 -1.46 -5.34 -27.12
C SER A 12 -0.69 -4.31 -27.95
N ARG A 13 -1.29 -3.15 -28.18
CA ARG A 13 -0.65 -2.08 -28.92
C ARG A 13 0.53 -1.61 -28.08
N PRO A 14 1.72 -1.37 -28.66
CA PRO A 14 2.91 -0.98 -27.90
C PRO A 14 2.73 0.27 -27.02
N GLY A 15 1.71 1.10 -27.28
CA GLY A 15 1.32 2.22 -26.41
C GLY A 15 0.58 1.83 -25.12
N GLU A 16 -0.09 0.68 -25.07
CA GLU A 16 -0.86 0.22 -23.91
C GLU A 16 0.06 -0.25 -22.78
N ALA A 17 1.14 -0.96 -23.11
CA ALA A 17 2.15 -1.38 -22.12
C ALA A 17 2.84 -0.19 -21.43
N GLY A 18 3.06 0.90 -22.16
CA GLY A 18 3.59 2.16 -21.61
C GLY A 18 2.62 2.80 -20.61
N ALA A 19 1.32 2.87 -20.97
CA ALA A 19 0.30 3.42 -20.09
C ALA A 19 0.17 2.62 -18.78
N TYR A 20 0.13 1.28 -18.86
CA TYR A 20 0.06 0.43 -17.66
C TYR A 20 1.30 0.57 -16.77
N SER A 21 2.49 0.74 -17.35
CA SER A 21 3.72 0.94 -16.58
C SER A 21 3.68 2.23 -15.76
N VAL A 22 3.18 3.33 -16.36
CA VAL A 22 2.99 4.60 -15.66
C VAL A 22 1.95 4.48 -14.55
N LEU A 23 0.84 3.79 -14.81
CA LEU A 23 -0.19 3.54 -13.79
C LEU A 23 0.37 2.74 -12.61
N ILE A 24 1.19 1.72 -12.85
CA ILE A 24 1.85 0.94 -11.79
C ILE A 24 2.79 1.81 -10.97
N LEU A 25 3.58 2.68 -11.62
CA LEU A 25 4.46 3.61 -10.92
C LEU A 25 3.70 4.58 -10.02
N ILE A 26 2.59 5.14 -10.52
CA ILE A 26 1.71 6.02 -9.73
C ILE A 26 1.11 5.24 -8.56
N ALA A 27 0.59 4.03 -8.81
CA ALA A 27 0.01 3.19 -7.77
C ALA A 27 1.04 2.83 -6.69
N ALA A 28 2.25 2.45 -7.09
CA ALA A 28 3.35 2.16 -6.16
C ALA A 28 3.72 3.40 -5.35
N TYR A 29 3.88 4.55 -6.00
CA TYR A 29 4.16 5.82 -5.32
C TYR A 29 3.08 6.18 -4.30
N CYS A 30 1.80 5.99 -4.65
CA CYS A 30 0.68 6.19 -3.74
C CYS A 30 0.67 5.17 -2.59
N ALA A 31 1.12 3.93 -2.80
CA ALA A 31 1.14 2.88 -1.78
C ALA A 31 2.27 3.06 -0.75
N ILE A 32 3.41 3.63 -1.14
CA ILE A 32 4.59 3.85 -0.28
C ILE A 32 4.24 4.54 1.05
N PRO A 33 3.52 5.69 1.11
CA PRO A 33 3.21 6.33 2.39
C PRO A 33 2.36 5.45 3.32
N PHE A 34 1.45 4.63 2.78
CA PHE A 34 0.66 3.72 3.59
C PHE A 34 1.51 2.57 4.14
N LEU A 35 2.40 2.02 3.32
CA LEU A 35 3.34 0.98 3.74
C LEU A 35 4.28 1.51 4.85
N TRP A 36 4.73 2.76 4.72
CA TRP A 36 5.54 3.43 5.74
C TRP A 36 4.80 3.53 7.07
N VAL A 37 3.54 4.00 7.07
CA VAL A 37 2.72 4.09 8.30
C VAL A 37 2.49 2.72 8.92
N LEU A 38 2.23 1.68 8.11
CA LEU A 38 2.01 0.32 8.60
C LEU A 38 3.25 -0.26 9.29
N ILE A 39 4.43 0.00 8.75
CA ILE A 39 5.69 -0.44 9.37
C ILE A 39 5.95 0.36 10.64
N ALA A 40 5.78 1.68 10.60
CA ALA A 40 6.00 2.55 11.76
C ALA A 40 5.04 2.26 12.93
N SER A 41 3.80 1.85 12.65
CA SER A 41 2.85 1.50 13.71
C SER A 41 3.27 0.24 14.48
N LEU A 42 3.99 -0.67 13.83
CA LEU A 42 4.47 -1.92 14.39
C LEU A 42 5.91 -1.84 14.92
N ASP A 43 6.59 -0.71 14.80
CA ASP A 43 7.97 -0.55 15.28
C ASP A 43 8.01 -0.15 16.77
N SER A 44 8.87 -0.84 17.51
CA SER A 44 9.19 -0.56 18.91
C SER A 44 9.90 0.78 19.14
N ALA A 45 10.58 1.32 18.13
CA ALA A 45 11.28 2.61 18.21
C ALA A 45 10.98 3.45 16.96
N PRO A 46 9.79 4.07 16.89
CA PRO A 46 9.32 4.74 15.67
C PRO A 46 10.27 5.87 15.28
N SER A 47 11.05 5.66 14.22
CA SER A 47 11.82 6.72 13.58
C SER A 47 10.95 7.47 12.59
N GLN A 48 11.12 8.79 12.52
CA GLN A 48 10.38 9.62 11.56
C GLN A 48 10.79 9.38 10.09
N PHE A 49 11.90 8.67 9.88
CA PHE A 49 12.35 8.23 8.56
C PHE A 49 11.97 6.76 8.32
N LEU A 50 11.83 6.36 7.05
CA LEU A 50 11.64 4.96 6.66
C LEU A 50 12.87 4.16 7.11
N ALA A 51 12.71 3.41 8.18
CA ALA A 51 13.68 2.46 8.67
C ALA A 51 13.01 1.09 8.76
N TRP A 52 13.79 0.04 8.54
CA TRP A 52 13.32 -1.31 8.82
C TRP A 52 13.22 -1.49 10.35
N PRO A 53 12.09 -2.00 10.87
CA PRO A 53 11.88 -2.10 12.30
C PRO A 53 12.89 -3.07 12.90
N ARG A 54 13.49 -2.68 14.04
CA ARG A 54 14.40 -3.58 14.79
C ARG A 54 13.65 -4.63 15.58
N GLY A 55 12.38 -4.37 15.88
CA GLY A 55 11.48 -5.27 16.58
C GLY A 55 10.03 -4.95 16.23
N TRP A 56 9.22 -5.99 16.08
CA TRP A 56 7.79 -5.89 15.84
C TRP A 56 7.05 -5.86 17.18
N THR A 57 6.27 -4.82 17.45
CA THR A 57 5.46 -4.69 18.67
C THR A 57 4.10 -4.05 18.36
N LEU A 58 3.14 -4.25 19.26
CA LEU A 58 1.82 -3.60 19.25
C LEU A 58 1.71 -2.50 20.32
N ASP A 59 2.82 -2.15 20.98
CA ASP A 59 2.84 -1.17 22.07
C ASP A 59 2.33 0.21 21.65
N ASN A 60 2.50 0.60 20.38
CA ASN A 60 1.95 1.86 19.88
C ASN A 60 0.41 1.87 19.94
N TYR A 61 -0.24 0.75 19.64
CA TYR A 61 -1.70 0.63 19.73
C TYR A 61 -2.19 0.69 21.17
N ILE A 62 -1.52 -0.02 22.08
CA ILE A 62 -1.82 0.00 23.51
C ILE A 62 -1.57 1.42 24.08
N GLY A 63 -0.53 2.09 23.60
CA GLY A 63 -0.14 3.45 23.98
C GLY A 63 -1.21 4.50 23.68
N ILE A 64 -1.97 4.34 22.59
CA ILE A 64 -3.09 5.24 22.26
C ILE A 64 -4.11 5.25 23.41
N PHE A 65 -4.46 4.08 23.93
CA PHE A 65 -5.49 3.94 24.97
C PHE A 65 -4.97 4.25 26.37
N THR A 66 -3.69 3.99 26.64
CA THR A 66 -3.09 4.11 27.97
C THR A 66 -2.40 5.44 28.24
N ARG A 67 -1.80 6.08 27.23
CA ARG A 67 -1.02 7.33 27.41
C ARG A 67 -1.68 8.57 26.82
N GLN A 68 -2.45 8.43 25.74
CA GLN A 68 -3.00 9.58 25.01
C GLN A 68 -4.48 9.86 25.32
N GLU A 69 -5.00 9.34 26.44
CA GLU A 69 -6.43 9.43 26.80
C GLU A 69 -7.36 8.95 25.66
N GLY A 70 -6.92 8.04 24.79
CA GLY A 70 -7.69 7.60 23.63
C GLY A 70 -9.07 7.03 23.99
N LEU A 71 -9.21 6.49 25.20
CA LEU A 71 -10.51 6.05 25.75
C LEU A 71 -11.55 7.18 25.80
N ARG A 72 -11.12 8.43 26.02
CA ARG A 72 -12.00 9.62 26.14
C ARG A 72 -12.69 10.00 24.82
N TRP A 73 -12.22 9.46 23.69
CA TRP A 73 -12.83 9.66 22.37
C TRP A 73 -13.85 8.58 22.01
N VAL A 74 -13.83 7.45 22.71
CA VAL A 74 -14.67 6.28 22.42
C VAL A 74 -15.81 6.13 23.43
N LEU A 75 -15.63 6.64 24.66
CA LEU A 75 -16.58 6.57 25.77
C LEU A 75 -16.90 7.97 26.29
#